data_AF-A0A559SL52-F1
#
_entry.id   AF-A0A559SL52-F1
#
_cell.length_a   1.000
_cell.length_b   1.000
_cell.length_c   1.000
_cell.angle_alpha   90.00
_cell.angle_beta   90.00
_cell.angle_gamma   90.00
#
_symmetry.space_group_name_H-M   'P 1'
#
loop_
_entity.id
_entity.type
_entity.pdbx_description
1 polymer ?
#
loop_
_entity_poly.entity_id
_entity_poly.type
_entity_poly.pdbx_seq_one_letter_code
_entity_poly.pdbx_strand_id
1 'polypeptide(L)'
;MMAGTVVTFYSYKGGVGRSFALANVATLLGRWGFRVLCIDWDLEAPGLEDFFRPYLAPEVNPRDGGMVELLTEFAKTRTVPLEWRQLVQRLRKPELAGVEFIKAGHADANYMRRVQKLDWEKLYKQGLGDALETMFDELRSEYDFVLIDARTGVTDFSGIVTAQLPDILAFLFTANEQSLGGATMVANRAAKIRNDLAIDRSRLLLLPIPARFESQVEYDLSSKWRTRFVSTLKAFYEGWANKDAPVEKLVQATTIPYVPFWSFGERISAVEDRSFDTSSINYSMETIAALLAHRLGQTRLLVESRDEYVGAAQRLGRPSENSVFISYSTENRDAARQITNSLMRRGVSVLLEDLRQPGELEIDIAGRAMETATHFVLLFGRSDRDNKFMSDDARLFMRQAASDEVERQFIPFVLPNAVPQELPSFVRQYRYGILHDPETAADLIWERIRPPAAAVPDNSQLSLRVTSDGDIPVVRAQVCALADNGTVIESTTDTDGNATLKLVTGTSYQILVAHPEFSSKIIKDFTPGKQVNVRLRRDRRRGSLIIQSTGYIPDLNGRLNPIRDTSNRTYIYADNIAVDDGKPQPVQFQLDRPFNLEDSAGETFSVIVRLIEGRTTLLDYEKASIEVR
;
A
#
# COMPACT_ATOMS: atom_id res chain seq x y z
N MET A 1 -10.35 6.91 0.26
CA MET A 1 -10.02 5.61 0.87
C MET A 1 -8.98 4.93 -0.01
N MET A 2 -7.96 4.32 0.58
CA MET A 2 -7.04 3.47 -0.18
C MET A 2 -7.80 2.24 -0.70
N ALA A 3 -7.48 1.78 -1.91
CA ALA A 3 -8.04 0.53 -2.43
C ALA A 3 -7.61 -0.65 -1.54
N GLY A 4 -8.52 -1.62 -1.35
CA GLY A 4 -8.27 -2.84 -0.61
C GLY A 4 -7.09 -3.65 -1.15
N THR A 5 -6.50 -4.49 -0.30
CA THR A 5 -5.32 -5.30 -0.63
C THR A 5 -5.70 -6.77 -0.77
N VAL A 6 -5.35 -7.37 -1.90
CA VAL A 6 -5.54 -8.81 -2.14
C VAL A 6 -4.29 -9.55 -1.74
N VAL A 7 -4.42 -10.52 -0.84
CA VAL A 7 -3.31 -11.33 -0.33
C VAL A 7 -3.61 -12.80 -0.58
N THR A 8 -2.74 -13.46 -1.33
CA THR A 8 -2.84 -14.92 -1.50
C THR A 8 -1.91 -15.63 -0.55
N PHE A 9 -2.47 -16.56 0.22
CA PHE A 9 -1.72 -17.53 1.00
C PHE A 9 -1.49 -18.77 0.13
N TYR A 10 -0.24 -19.15 -0.08
CA TYR A 10 0.16 -20.25 -0.95
C TYR A 10 1.19 -21.15 -0.27
N SER A 11 1.21 -22.45 -0.59
CA SER A 11 2.33 -23.32 -0.22
C SER A 11 2.59 -24.36 -1.31
N TYR A 12 3.86 -24.72 -1.52
CA TYR A 12 4.22 -25.73 -2.52
C TYR A 12 3.77 -27.16 -2.13
N LYS A 13 3.75 -27.44 -0.83
CA LYS A 13 3.30 -28.73 -0.25
C LYS A 13 2.07 -28.52 0.63
N GLY A 14 1.27 -29.58 0.76
CA GLY A 14 0.21 -29.68 1.77
C GLY A 14 0.78 -29.83 3.19
N GLY A 15 -0.06 -29.53 4.19
CA GLY A 15 0.29 -29.70 5.61
C GLY A 15 1.24 -28.63 6.20
N VAL A 16 1.50 -27.55 5.46
CA VAL A 16 2.39 -26.46 5.91
C VAL A 16 1.70 -25.49 6.88
N GLY A 17 0.36 -25.50 6.95
CA GLY A 17 -0.43 -24.62 7.83
C GLY A 17 -0.94 -23.35 7.13
N ARG A 18 -1.12 -23.38 5.81
CA ARG A 18 -1.60 -22.26 4.96
C ARG A 18 -2.97 -21.73 5.41
N SER A 19 -4.01 -22.56 5.41
CA SER A 19 -5.37 -22.19 5.83
C SER A 19 -5.42 -21.77 7.30
N PHE A 20 -4.62 -22.41 8.16
CA PHE A 20 -4.46 -22.03 9.57
C PHE A 20 -3.91 -20.61 9.72
N ALA A 21 -2.83 -20.27 9.01
CA ALA A 21 -2.26 -18.92 9.03
C ALA A 21 -3.26 -17.89 8.50
N LEU A 22 -3.93 -18.18 7.39
CA LEU A 22 -4.94 -17.30 6.81
C LEU A 22 -6.08 -17.02 7.79
N ALA A 23 -6.69 -18.06 8.39
CA ALA A 23 -7.81 -17.89 9.32
C ALA A 23 -7.43 -17.05 10.55
N ASN A 24 -6.23 -17.26 11.10
CA ASN A 24 -5.76 -16.49 12.25
C ASN A 24 -5.42 -15.04 11.90
N VAL A 25 -4.72 -14.81 10.79
CA VAL A 25 -4.41 -13.46 10.31
C VAL A 25 -5.69 -12.69 9.97
N ALA A 26 -6.67 -13.33 9.33
CA ALA A 26 -7.99 -12.75 9.06
C ALA A 26 -8.68 -12.29 10.33
N THR A 27 -8.68 -13.16 11.36
CA THR A 27 -9.27 -12.89 12.66
C THR A 27 -8.62 -11.68 13.33
N LEU A 28 -7.29 -11.59 13.29
CA LEU A 28 -6.55 -10.48 13.89
C LEU A 28 -6.82 -9.17 13.16
N LEU A 29 -6.77 -9.16 11.82
CA LEU A 29 -7.11 -7.98 11.02
C LEU A 29 -8.56 -7.52 11.27
N GLY A 30 -9.52 -8.44 11.28
CA GLY A 30 -10.92 -8.13 11.61
C GLY A 30 -11.07 -7.53 13.01
N ARG A 31 -10.43 -8.14 14.01
CA ARG A 31 -10.39 -7.62 15.39
C ARG A 31 -9.80 -6.21 15.49
N TRP A 32 -8.86 -5.87 14.62
CA TRP A 32 -8.26 -4.54 14.57
C TRP A 32 -9.14 -3.51 13.86
N GLY A 33 -10.28 -3.92 13.30
CA GLY A 33 -11.30 -3.06 12.69
C GLY A 33 -11.31 -3.07 11.17
N PHE A 34 -10.40 -3.82 10.53
CA PHE A 34 -10.41 -3.96 9.07
C PHE A 34 -11.58 -4.82 8.59
N ARG A 35 -12.14 -4.49 7.43
CA ARG A 35 -13.09 -5.35 6.70
C ARG A 35 -12.30 -6.38 5.91
N VAL A 36 -12.47 -7.66 6.26
CA VAL A 36 -11.69 -8.76 5.70
C VAL A 36 -12.63 -9.76 5.03
N LEU A 37 -12.37 -10.08 3.76
CA LEU A 37 -13.01 -11.18 3.06
C LEU A 37 -12.02 -12.33 2.85
N CYS A 38 -12.36 -13.52 3.34
CA CYS A 38 -11.62 -14.75 3.07
C CYS A 38 -12.24 -15.53 1.91
N ILE A 39 -11.44 -16.08 1.00
CA ILE A 39 -11.92 -16.88 -0.14
C ILE A 39 -11.19 -18.22 -0.15
N ASP A 40 -11.92 -19.33 -0.03
CA ASP A 40 -11.35 -20.67 -0.23
C ASP A 40 -11.27 -20.98 -1.73
N TRP A 41 -10.06 -20.85 -2.29
CA TRP A 41 -9.78 -21.17 -3.68
C TRP A 41 -9.11 -22.55 -3.83
N ASP A 42 -8.91 -23.30 -2.74
CA ASP A 42 -8.41 -24.67 -2.82
C ASP A 42 -9.53 -25.65 -3.20
N LEU A 43 -9.98 -25.56 -4.45
CA LEU A 43 -11.20 -26.26 -4.89
C LEU A 43 -11.04 -27.80 -4.86
N GLU A 44 -9.83 -28.35 -4.86
CA GLU A 44 -9.64 -29.80 -4.83
C GLU A 44 -9.56 -30.40 -3.44
N ALA A 45 -9.08 -29.62 -2.47
CA ALA A 45 -8.98 -30.03 -1.07
C ALA A 45 -9.30 -28.83 -0.16
N PRO A 46 -10.56 -28.34 -0.19
CA PRO A 46 -10.96 -27.18 0.60
C PRO A 46 -10.91 -27.51 2.09
N GLY A 47 -10.57 -26.53 2.90
CA GLY A 47 -10.42 -26.72 4.35
C GLY A 47 -10.60 -25.45 5.15
N LEU A 48 -10.78 -24.30 4.51
CA LEU A 48 -10.97 -23.03 5.22
C LEU A 48 -12.33 -22.96 5.90
N GLU A 49 -13.36 -23.58 5.30
CA GLU A 49 -14.70 -23.65 5.89
C GLU A 49 -14.69 -24.29 7.28
N ASP A 50 -13.87 -25.33 7.50
CA ASP A 50 -13.84 -26.07 8.77
C ASP A 50 -13.38 -25.18 9.94
N PHE A 51 -12.49 -24.22 9.70
CA PHE A 51 -12.07 -23.22 10.70
C PHE A 51 -13.22 -22.27 11.08
N PHE A 52 -14.07 -21.90 10.12
CA PHE A 52 -15.13 -20.91 10.31
C PHE A 52 -16.47 -21.52 10.70
N ARG A 53 -16.69 -22.81 10.42
CA ARG A 53 -17.95 -23.53 10.68
C ARG A 53 -18.47 -23.35 12.11
N PRO A 54 -17.65 -23.39 13.18
CA PRO A 54 -18.13 -23.16 14.54
C PRO A 54 -18.73 -21.77 14.78
N TYR A 55 -18.50 -20.83 13.87
CA TYR A 55 -18.86 -19.42 13.99
C TYR A 55 -19.88 -18.97 12.93
N LEU A 56 -20.45 -19.86 12.12
CA LEU A 56 -21.43 -19.47 11.09
C LEU A 56 -22.76 -19.02 11.71
N ALA A 57 -23.39 -18.00 11.09
CA ALA A 57 -24.74 -17.58 11.45
C ALA A 57 -25.80 -18.63 11.03
N PRO A 58 -26.68 -19.12 11.94
CA PRO A 58 -27.70 -20.12 11.61
C PRO A 58 -28.77 -19.68 10.59
N GLU A 59 -28.90 -18.37 10.37
CA GLU A 59 -30.06 -17.75 9.72
C GLU A 59 -29.80 -17.27 8.29
N VAL A 60 -28.56 -17.32 7.81
CA VAL A 60 -28.26 -16.94 6.43
C VAL A 60 -28.18 -18.23 5.65
N ASN A 61 -29.17 -18.45 4.80
CA ASN A 61 -29.01 -19.30 3.62
C ASN A 61 -28.52 -18.32 2.53
N PRO A 62 -27.21 -18.01 2.41
CA PRO A 62 -26.73 -17.54 1.12
C PRO A 62 -27.17 -18.59 0.10
N ARG A 63 -27.23 -18.26 -1.19
CA ARG A 63 -27.34 -19.36 -2.17
C ARG A 63 -26.29 -20.37 -1.73
N ASP A 64 -26.72 -21.62 -1.50
CA ASP A 64 -25.79 -22.69 -1.24
C ASP A 64 -25.01 -22.75 -2.55
N GLY A 65 -23.93 -21.95 -2.60
CA GLY A 65 -22.97 -21.67 -3.67
C GLY A 65 -21.58 -21.48 -3.06
N GLY A 66 -20.54 -21.64 -3.86
CA GLY A 66 -19.19 -21.13 -3.57
C GLY A 66 -18.45 -20.79 -4.85
N MET A 67 -17.12 -20.76 -4.77
CA MET A 67 -16.28 -20.48 -5.93
C MET A 67 -16.51 -21.45 -7.10
N VAL A 68 -16.74 -22.74 -6.84
CA VAL A 68 -17.06 -23.75 -7.87
C VAL A 68 -18.34 -23.38 -8.62
N GLU A 69 -19.39 -22.98 -7.91
CA GLU A 69 -20.66 -22.60 -8.51
C GLU A 69 -20.56 -21.29 -9.28
N LEU A 70 -19.81 -20.30 -8.76
CA LEU A 70 -19.52 -19.05 -9.46
C LEU A 70 -18.83 -19.29 -10.80
N LEU A 71 -17.79 -20.12 -10.80
CA LEU A 71 -17.02 -20.46 -12.00
C LEU A 71 -17.83 -21.33 -12.97
N THR A 72 -18.66 -22.24 -12.45
CA THR A 72 -19.57 -23.05 -13.26
C THR A 72 -20.63 -22.19 -13.93
N GLU A 73 -21.15 -21.17 -13.26
CA GLU A 73 -22.11 -20.25 -13.84
C GLU A 73 -21.47 -19.41 -14.95
N PHE A 74 -20.28 -18.84 -14.70
CA PHE A 74 -19.50 -18.16 -15.74
C PHE A 74 -19.24 -19.07 -16.95
N ALA A 75 -18.92 -20.35 -16.72
CA ALA A 75 -18.72 -21.34 -17.77
C ALA A 75 -19.96 -21.51 -18.68
N LYS A 76 -21.16 -21.27 -18.17
CA LYS A 76 -22.42 -21.39 -18.92
C LYS A 76 -22.83 -20.07 -19.56
N THR A 77 -22.79 -18.99 -18.80
CA THR A 77 -23.45 -17.73 -19.17
C THR A 77 -22.51 -16.67 -19.73
N ARG A 78 -21.22 -16.72 -19.36
CA ARG A 78 -20.23 -15.67 -19.64
C ARG A 78 -20.60 -14.29 -19.08
N THR A 79 -21.45 -14.26 -18.05
CA THR A 79 -21.88 -13.00 -17.42
C THR A 79 -20.72 -12.32 -16.71
N VAL A 80 -20.61 -11.00 -16.89
CA VAL A 80 -19.70 -10.10 -16.18
C VAL A 80 -20.52 -8.87 -15.73
N PRO A 81 -20.39 -8.39 -14.47
CA PRO A 81 -19.51 -8.91 -13.40
C PRO A 81 -19.95 -10.28 -12.86
N LEU A 82 -19.04 -10.97 -12.17
CA LEU A 82 -19.36 -12.21 -11.46
C LEU A 82 -20.18 -11.89 -10.21
N GLU A 83 -21.33 -12.55 -10.03
CA GLU A 83 -22.26 -12.31 -8.92
C GLU A 83 -21.79 -12.95 -7.60
N TRP A 84 -20.74 -12.38 -6.99
CA TRP A 84 -20.09 -12.93 -5.80
C TRP A 84 -20.79 -12.62 -4.47
N ARG A 85 -21.49 -11.48 -4.36
CA ARG A 85 -22.09 -10.99 -3.10
C ARG A 85 -23.05 -11.98 -2.45
N GLN A 86 -23.72 -12.80 -3.26
CA GLN A 86 -24.67 -13.82 -2.78
C GLN A 86 -23.99 -15.04 -2.13
N LEU A 87 -22.67 -15.16 -2.27
CA LEU A 87 -21.85 -16.26 -1.75
C LEU A 87 -21.17 -15.92 -0.41
N VAL A 88 -21.25 -14.65 0.01
CA VAL A 88 -20.60 -14.16 1.23
C VAL A 88 -21.31 -14.69 2.45
N GLN A 89 -20.56 -15.36 3.32
CA GLN A 89 -21.00 -15.87 4.61
C GLN A 89 -20.50 -14.97 5.74
N ARG A 90 -21.39 -14.70 6.69
CA ARG A 90 -21.10 -13.90 7.89
C ARG A 90 -20.82 -14.78 9.08
N LEU A 91 -19.83 -14.38 9.88
CA LEU A 91 -19.44 -15.05 11.10
C LEU A 91 -20.07 -14.37 12.33
N ARG A 92 -20.62 -15.14 13.26
CA ARG A 92 -21.16 -14.71 14.55
C ARG A 92 -20.14 -14.98 15.66
N LYS A 93 -19.29 -13.99 15.93
CA LYS A 93 -18.50 -13.89 17.17
C LYS A 93 -17.86 -12.49 17.25
N PRO A 94 -17.85 -11.79 18.40
CA PRO A 94 -17.20 -10.48 18.51
C PRO A 94 -15.73 -10.51 18.07
N GLU A 95 -15.00 -11.57 18.39
CA GLU A 95 -13.61 -11.77 18.02
C GLU A 95 -13.37 -11.95 16.50
N LEU A 96 -14.44 -12.21 15.73
CA LEU A 96 -14.47 -12.34 14.28
C LEU A 96 -15.28 -11.21 13.62
N ALA A 97 -15.62 -10.16 14.38
CA ALA A 97 -16.25 -8.97 13.82
C ALA A 97 -15.35 -8.41 12.69
N GLY A 98 -15.95 -8.11 11.54
CA GLY A 98 -15.24 -7.64 10.35
C GLY A 98 -14.70 -8.74 9.43
N VAL A 99 -14.84 -10.02 9.77
CA VAL A 99 -14.44 -11.15 8.90
C VAL A 99 -15.66 -11.78 8.23
N GLU A 100 -15.64 -11.82 6.91
CA GLU A 100 -16.60 -12.53 6.07
C GLU A 100 -15.86 -13.57 5.20
N PHE A 101 -16.59 -14.53 4.63
CA PHE A 101 -15.96 -15.68 3.96
C PHE A 101 -16.78 -16.21 2.77
N ILE A 102 -16.10 -16.58 1.68
CA ILE A 102 -16.66 -17.34 0.55
C ILE A 102 -16.02 -18.74 0.54
N LYS A 103 -16.87 -19.76 0.62
CA LYS A 103 -16.45 -21.17 0.57
C LYS A 103 -16.10 -21.63 -0.84
N ALA A 104 -15.40 -22.76 -0.91
CA ALA A 104 -15.02 -23.35 -2.19
C ALA A 104 -16.24 -23.81 -3.01
N GLY A 105 -17.27 -24.40 -2.38
CA GLY A 105 -18.52 -24.80 -3.05
C GLY A 105 -19.43 -25.66 -2.18
N HIS A 106 -20.43 -26.34 -2.76
CA HIS A 106 -21.30 -27.26 -1.99
C HIS A 106 -20.54 -28.49 -1.54
N ALA A 107 -20.47 -28.69 -0.22
CA ALA A 107 -20.05 -29.94 0.37
C ALA A 107 -21.15 -31.01 0.19
N ASP A 108 -21.24 -31.56 -1.02
CA ASP A 108 -22.14 -32.65 -1.38
C ASP A 108 -21.39 -33.79 -2.09
N ALA A 109 -22.08 -34.92 -2.32
CA ALA A 109 -21.50 -36.09 -3.00
C ALA A 109 -21.04 -35.82 -4.44
N ASN A 110 -21.45 -34.71 -5.06
CA ASN A 110 -21.12 -34.35 -6.44
C ASN A 110 -20.03 -33.28 -6.55
N TYR A 111 -19.49 -32.79 -5.42
CA TYR A 111 -18.50 -31.71 -5.38
C TYR A 111 -17.31 -31.96 -6.30
N MET A 112 -16.63 -33.10 -6.13
CA MET A 112 -15.46 -33.44 -6.96
C MET A 112 -15.80 -33.52 -8.44
N ARG A 113 -17.01 -33.99 -8.78
CA ARG A 113 -17.48 -34.03 -10.16
C ARG A 113 -17.70 -32.63 -10.74
N ARG A 114 -18.12 -31.65 -9.94
CA ARG A 114 -18.22 -30.24 -10.38
C ARG A 114 -16.84 -29.64 -10.59
N VAL A 115 -15.92 -29.84 -9.64
CA VAL A 115 -14.52 -29.36 -9.75
C VAL A 115 -13.83 -29.91 -11.00
N GLN A 116 -13.94 -31.21 -11.26
CA GLN A 116 -13.34 -31.86 -12.43
C GLN A 116 -13.91 -31.38 -13.78
N LYS A 117 -15.11 -30.77 -13.80
CA LYS A 117 -15.70 -30.20 -15.02
C LYS A 117 -15.16 -28.81 -15.35
N LEU A 118 -14.46 -28.15 -14.43
CA LEU A 118 -13.87 -26.84 -14.66
C LEU A 118 -12.61 -27.00 -15.53
N ASP A 119 -12.75 -26.64 -16.80
CA ASP A 119 -11.63 -26.54 -17.74
C ASP A 119 -11.06 -25.11 -17.69
N TRP A 120 -9.99 -24.95 -16.91
CA TRP A 120 -9.38 -23.65 -16.64
C TRP A 120 -8.84 -22.95 -17.88
N GLU A 121 -8.20 -23.69 -18.79
CA GLU A 121 -7.65 -23.12 -20.03
C GLU A 121 -8.78 -22.59 -20.90
N LYS A 122 -9.86 -23.38 -21.02
CA LYS A 122 -11.06 -22.97 -21.75
C LYS A 122 -11.74 -21.77 -21.10
N LEU A 123 -11.89 -21.75 -19.78
CA LEU A 123 -12.49 -20.62 -19.06
C LEU A 123 -11.69 -19.33 -19.26
N TYR A 124 -10.36 -19.39 -19.18
CA TYR A 124 -9.50 -18.23 -19.40
C TYR A 124 -9.62 -17.67 -20.82
N LYS A 125 -9.57 -18.55 -21.83
CA LYS A 125 -9.80 -18.18 -23.25
C LYS A 125 -11.17 -17.54 -23.49
N GLN A 126 -12.13 -17.78 -22.60
CA GLN A 126 -13.48 -17.26 -22.68
C GLN A 126 -13.71 -16.03 -21.78
N GLY A 127 -12.64 -15.37 -21.33
CA GLY A 127 -12.71 -14.09 -20.62
C GLY A 127 -12.79 -14.21 -19.10
N LEU A 128 -12.48 -15.37 -18.50
CA LEU A 128 -12.50 -15.51 -17.03
C LEU A 128 -11.52 -14.55 -16.34
N GLY A 129 -10.36 -14.28 -16.97
CA GLY A 129 -9.38 -13.33 -16.43
C GLY A 129 -10.00 -11.95 -16.17
N ASP A 130 -10.62 -11.36 -17.19
CA ASP A 130 -11.26 -10.03 -17.10
C ASP A 130 -12.46 -10.02 -16.16
N ALA A 131 -13.22 -11.12 -16.13
CA ALA A 131 -14.36 -11.28 -15.22
C ALA A 131 -13.90 -11.29 -13.75
N LEU A 132 -12.78 -11.97 -13.46
CA LEU A 132 -12.18 -11.98 -12.13
C LEU A 132 -11.56 -10.63 -11.78
N GLU A 133 -10.90 -9.93 -12.71
CA GLU A 133 -10.41 -8.57 -12.45
C GLU A 133 -11.55 -7.64 -12.04
N THR A 134 -12.66 -7.66 -12.79
CA THR A 134 -13.84 -6.85 -12.48
C THR A 134 -14.39 -7.18 -11.09
N MET A 135 -14.52 -8.47 -10.75
CA MET A 135 -14.93 -8.91 -9.42
C MET A 135 -13.97 -8.41 -8.33
N PHE A 136 -12.66 -8.53 -8.54
CA PHE A 136 -11.67 -8.15 -7.54
C PHE A 136 -11.51 -6.63 -7.40
N ASP A 137 -11.80 -5.85 -8.44
CA ASP A 137 -11.89 -4.38 -8.32
C ASP A 137 -13.09 -3.98 -7.44
N GLU A 138 -14.24 -4.66 -7.56
CA GLU A 138 -15.36 -4.48 -6.63
C GLU A 138 -14.99 -4.88 -5.20
N LEU A 139 -14.37 -6.04 -5.02
CA LEU A 139 -13.93 -6.51 -3.70
C LEU A 139 -12.96 -5.53 -3.03
N ARG A 140 -12.00 -4.95 -3.78
CA ARG A 140 -11.08 -3.92 -3.28
C ARG A 140 -11.79 -2.63 -2.85
N SER A 141 -13.00 -2.37 -3.33
CA SER A 141 -13.79 -1.21 -2.90
C SER A 141 -14.59 -1.48 -1.61
N GLU A 142 -14.94 -2.73 -1.36
CA GLU A 142 -15.80 -3.14 -0.24
C GLU A 142 -15.04 -3.68 0.98
N TYR A 143 -13.83 -4.21 0.77
CA TYR A 143 -12.98 -4.80 1.81
C TYR A 143 -11.62 -4.13 1.85
N ASP A 144 -11.06 -4.01 3.05
CA ASP A 144 -9.70 -3.51 3.24
C ASP A 144 -8.68 -4.60 2.92
N PHE A 145 -9.03 -5.87 3.20
CA PHE A 145 -8.24 -7.05 2.84
C PHE A 145 -9.11 -8.16 2.21
N VAL A 146 -8.61 -8.75 1.13
CA VAL A 146 -9.17 -9.98 0.54
C VAL A 146 -8.11 -11.06 0.62
N LEU A 147 -8.34 -12.09 1.44
CA LEU A 147 -7.39 -13.17 1.71
C LEU A 147 -7.79 -14.43 0.95
N ILE A 148 -6.94 -14.92 0.06
CA ILE A 148 -7.20 -16.09 -0.78
C ILE A 148 -6.42 -17.28 -0.23
N ASP A 149 -7.12 -18.38 0.07
CA ASP A 149 -6.50 -19.67 0.36
C ASP A 149 -6.25 -20.41 -0.97
N ALA A 150 -5.04 -20.36 -1.50
CA ALA A 150 -4.74 -20.91 -2.82
C ALA A 150 -4.19 -22.33 -2.74
N ARG A 151 -4.63 -23.20 -3.65
CA ARG A 151 -4.19 -24.59 -3.79
C ARG A 151 -2.66 -24.80 -3.75
N THR A 152 -2.23 -25.96 -3.23
CA THR A 152 -0.82 -26.36 -3.24
C THR A 152 -0.33 -26.92 -4.58
N GLY A 153 0.92 -26.67 -4.93
CA GLY A 153 1.62 -27.30 -6.05
C GLY A 153 1.85 -26.39 -7.27
N VAL A 154 2.35 -26.99 -8.36
CA VAL A 154 2.73 -26.28 -9.60
C VAL A 154 1.73 -26.63 -10.70
N THR A 155 0.51 -26.10 -10.62
CA THR A 155 -0.44 -26.24 -11.74
C THR A 155 -0.35 -25.03 -12.65
N ASP A 156 -0.59 -25.22 -13.96
CA ASP A 156 -0.44 -24.16 -14.97
C ASP A 156 -1.39 -22.97 -14.80
N PHE A 157 -2.47 -23.14 -14.03
CA PHE A 157 -3.42 -22.06 -13.69
C PHE A 157 -3.12 -21.36 -12.36
N SER A 158 -2.10 -21.81 -11.61
CA SER A 158 -1.66 -21.14 -10.37
C SER A 158 -1.39 -19.65 -10.59
N GLY A 159 -1.02 -19.23 -11.82
CA GLY A 159 -0.79 -17.84 -12.19
C GLY A 159 -1.95 -16.89 -11.86
N ILE A 160 -3.22 -17.33 -11.87
CA ILE A 160 -4.32 -16.42 -11.53
C ILE A 160 -4.22 -15.96 -10.07
N VAL A 161 -4.34 -16.91 -9.14
CA VAL A 161 -4.35 -16.59 -7.71
C VAL A 161 -2.97 -16.32 -7.14
N THR A 162 -1.88 -16.71 -7.81
CA THR A 162 -0.52 -16.43 -7.32
C THR A 162 0.13 -15.21 -7.96
N ALA A 163 -0.31 -14.76 -9.15
CA ALA A 163 0.32 -13.66 -9.88
C ALA A 163 -0.64 -12.57 -10.37
N GLN A 164 -1.79 -12.95 -10.93
CA GLN A 164 -2.74 -12.00 -11.52
C GLN A 164 -3.55 -11.24 -10.47
N LEU A 165 -4.21 -11.95 -9.55
CA LEU A 165 -5.11 -11.34 -8.57
C LEU A 165 -4.40 -10.67 -7.38
N PRO A 166 -3.36 -11.27 -6.75
CA PRO A 166 -2.84 -10.75 -5.48
C PRO A 166 -1.92 -9.55 -5.63
N ASP A 167 -2.04 -8.61 -4.70
CA ASP A 167 -1.06 -7.55 -4.49
C ASP A 167 0.13 -8.07 -3.66
N ILE A 168 -0.14 -9.02 -2.75
CA ILE A 168 0.85 -9.72 -1.93
C ILE A 168 0.69 -11.24 -2.08
N LEU A 169 1.76 -11.94 -2.43
CA LEU A 169 1.84 -13.41 -2.35
C LEU A 169 2.57 -13.79 -1.06
N ALA A 170 1.80 -14.23 -0.07
CA ALA A 170 2.29 -14.81 1.17
C ALA A 170 2.53 -16.32 0.98
N PHE A 171 3.78 -16.72 0.75
CA PHE A 171 4.12 -18.11 0.48
C PHE A 171 4.76 -18.80 1.69
N LEU A 172 4.15 -19.91 2.10
CA LEU A 172 4.54 -20.69 3.26
C LEU A 172 5.34 -21.93 2.86
N PHE A 173 6.33 -22.28 3.68
CA PHE A 173 7.15 -23.49 3.51
C PHE A 173 7.67 -24.00 4.86
N THR A 174 7.96 -25.30 4.94
CA THR A 174 8.64 -25.91 6.10
C THR A 174 10.15 -25.99 5.89
N ALA A 175 10.90 -26.27 6.96
CA ALA A 175 12.36 -26.43 6.94
C ALA A 175 12.82 -27.74 6.26
N ASN A 176 12.55 -27.88 4.97
CA ASN A 176 13.13 -28.89 4.09
C ASN A 176 13.35 -28.32 2.68
N GLU A 177 14.32 -28.89 1.97
CA GLU A 177 14.79 -28.36 0.67
C GLU A 177 13.68 -28.38 -0.39
N GLN A 178 12.83 -29.41 -0.40
CA GLN A 178 11.74 -29.50 -1.37
C GLN A 178 10.68 -28.41 -1.16
N SER A 179 10.34 -28.12 0.08
CA SER A 179 9.34 -27.11 0.44
C SER A 179 9.86 -25.70 0.18
N LEU A 180 11.08 -25.39 0.63
CA LEU A 180 11.73 -24.08 0.40
C LEU A 180 11.99 -23.85 -1.10
N GLY A 181 12.62 -24.81 -1.77
CA GLY A 181 12.95 -24.70 -3.19
C GLY A 181 11.71 -24.60 -4.08
N GLY A 182 10.69 -25.42 -3.81
CA GLY A 182 9.43 -25.37 -4.55
C GLY A 182 8.66 -24.07 -4.35
N ALA A 183 8.57 -23.56 -3.12
CA ALA A 183 7.85 -22.32 -2.84
C ALA A 183 8.53 -21.09 -3.47
N THR A 184 9.86 -21.00 -3.36
CA THR A 184 10.65 -19.91 -3.96
C THR A 184 10.64 -19.97 -5.50
N MET A 185 10.63 -21.16 -6.09
CA MET A 185 10.45 -21.33 -7.54
C MET A 185 9.11 -20.74 -8.00
N VAL A 186 8.00 -21.10 -7.34
CA VAL A 186 6.67 -20.58 -7.70
C VAL A 186 6.56 -19.08 -7.47
N ALA A 187 7.09 -18.55 -6.36
CA ALA A 187 7.10 -17.12 -6.08
C ALA A 187 7.84 -16.33 -7.17
N ASN A 188 9.00 -16.82 -7.62
CA ASN A 188 9.75 -16.22 -8.73
C ASN A 188 8.99 -16.32 -10.06
N ARG A 189 8.33 -17.45 -10.35
CA ARG A 189 7.47 -17.59 -11.54
C ARG A 189 6.31 -16.62 -11.51
N ALA A 190 5.66 -16.44 -10.35
CA ALA A 190 4.56 -15.52 -10.18
C ALA A 190 4.99 -14.07 -10.43
N ALA A 191 6.13 -13.64 -9.90
CA ALA A 191 6.67 -12.30 -10.18
C ALA A 191 6.98 -12.09 -11.67
N LYS A 192 7.49 -13.11 -12.38
CA LYS A 192 7.70 -13.03 -13.83
C LYS A 192 6.39 -12.90 -14.60
N ILE A 193 5.41 -13.75 -14.30
CA ILE A 193 4.07 -13.68 -14.91
C ILE A 193 3.48 -12.28 -14.69
N ARG A 194 3.55 -11.75 -13.45
CA ARG A 194 3.05 -10.41 -13.13
C ARG A 194 3.68 -9.33 -14.01
N ASN A 195 4.99 -9.40 -14.26
CA ASN A 195 5.69 -8.44 -15.11
C ASN A 195 5.32 -8.57 -16.60
N ASP A 196 4.89 -9.75 -17.04
CA ASP A 196 4.54 -10.03 -18.44
C ASP A 196 3.04 -9.77 -18.75
N LEU A 197 2.20 -9.54 -17.72
CA LEU A 197 0.78 -9.24 -17.92
C LEU A 197 0.61 -7.85 -18.56
N ALA A 198 -0.20 -7.77 -19.61
CA ALA A 198 -0.50 -6.52 -20.33
C ALA A 198 -1.44 -5.56 -19.58
N ILE A 199 -1.60 -5.72 -18.27
CA ILE A 199 -2.50 -4.96 -17.40
C ILE A 199 -1.67 -4.10 -16.45
N ASP A 200 -1.98 -2.81 -16.35
CA ASP A 200 -1.30 -1.86 -15.46
C ASP A 200 -1.58 -2.20 -13.98
N ARG A 201 -0.65 -2.89 -13.34
CA ARG A 201 -0.73 -3.31 -11.93
C ARG A 201 0.57 -3.01 -11.20
N SER A 202 0.47 -2.72 -9.91
CA SER A 202 1.63 -2.59 -9.04
C SER A 202 2.43 -3.90 -8.99
N ARG A 203 3.72 -3.79 -8.70
CA ARG A 203 4.60 -4.95 -8.51
C ARG A 203 4.00 -5.90 -7.48
N LEU A 204 4.01 -7.20 -7.79
CA LEU A 204 3.65 -8.26 -6.84
C LEU A 204 4.67 -8.29 -5.70
N LEU A 205 4.21 -8.05 -4.47
CA LEU A 205 5.03 -8.19 -3.28
C LEU A 205 5.07 -9.65 -2.83
N LEU A 206 6.26 -10.11 -2.45
CA LEU A 206 6.51 -11.51 -2.10
C LEU A 206 6.86 -11.60 -0.62
N LEU A 207 5.97 -12.20 0.19
CA LEU A 207 6.13 -12.40 1.63
C LEU A 207 6.46 -13.87 1.93
N PRO A 208 7.74 -14.22 2.16
CA PRO A 208 8.12 -15.57 2.58
C PRO A 208 7.82 -15.82 4.06
N ILE A 209 7.14 -16.92 4.36
CA ILE A 209 6.74 -17.30 5.73
C ILE A 209 7.26 -18.73 6.02
N PRO A 210 8.40 -18.86 6.73
CA PRO A 210 8.79 -20.14 7.30
C PRO A 210 7.72 -20.60 8.30
N ALA A 211 7.13 -21.77 8.10
CA ALA A 211 6.02 -22.26 8.90
C ALA A 211 6.33 -23.60 9.56
N ARG A 212 5.65 -23.87 10.68
CA ARG A 212 5.87 -25.06 11.52
C ARG A 212 7.36 -25.24 11.84
N PHE A 213 8.05 -24.15 12.17
CA PHE A 213 9.47 -24.17 12.45
C PHE A 213 9.71 -24.61 13.90
N GLU A 214 10.38 -25.76 14.07
CA GLU A 214 10.82 -26.24 15.37
C GLU A 214 12.19 -25.61 15.70
N SER A 215 12.29 -24.92 16.83
CA SER A 215 13.55 -24.32 17.28
C SER A 215 13.79 -24.43 18.78
N GLN A 216 12.89 -25.05 19.53
CA GLN A 216 13.01 -25.20 20.98
C GLN A 216 13.79 -26.48 21.34
N VAL A 217 13.65 -27.54 20.53
CA VAL A 217 14.28 -28.84 20.81
C VAL A 217 15.70 -28.95 20.23
N GLU A 218 15.93 -28.48 19.00
CA GLU A 218 17.20 -28.66 18.27
C GLU A 218 17.80 -27.31 17.82
N TYR A 219 18.70 -26.77 18.64
CA TYR A 219 19.27 -25.43 18.42
C TYR A 219 20.23 -25.37 17.21
N ASP A 220 21.14 -26.33 17.08
CA ASP A 220 22.18 -26.27 16.04
C ASP A 220 21.61 -26.43 14.63
N LEU A 221 20.68 -27.38 14.45
CA LEU A 221 20.03 -27.57 13.16
C LEU A 221 19.10 -26.40 12.81
N SER A 222 18.37 -25.86 13.79
CA SER A 222 17.51 -24.69 13.56
C SER A 222 18.34 -23.46 13.16
N SER A 223 19.51 -23.25 13.76
CA SER A 223 20.45 -22.18 13.38
C SER A 223 20.96 -22.33 11.93
N LYS A 224 21.32 -23.56 11.52
CA LYS A 224 21.68 -23.85 10.11
C LYS A 224 20.55 -23.52 9.14
N TRP A 225 19.31 -23.89 9.48
CA TRP A 225 18.14 -23.58 8.65
C TRP A 225 17.81 -22.08 8.63
N ARG A 226 17.99 -21.35 9.72
CA ARG A 226 17.86 -19.87 9.73
C ARG A 226 18.83 -19.23 8.75
N THR A 227 20.09 -19.67 8.74
CA THR A 227 21.10 -19.20 7.78
C THR A 227 20.71 -19.54 6.34
N ARG A 228 20.16 -20.74 6.12
CA ARG A 228 19.61 -21.18 4.82
C ARG A 228 18.44 -20.30 4.37
N PHE A 229 17.53 -19.94 5.27
CA PHE A 229 16.42 -19.03 4.96
C PHE A 229 16.91 -17.64 4.61
N VAL A 230 17.79 -17.04 5.41
CA VAL A 230 18.33 -15.70 5.14
C VAL A 230 18.98 -15.62 3.77
N SER A 231 19.87 -16.56 3.45
CA SER A 231 20.55 -16.59 2.14
C SER A 231 19.59 -16.78 0.97
N THR A 232 18.59 -17.66 1.11
CA THR A 232 17.66 -18.00 0.03
C THR A 232 16.59 -16.92 -0.18
N LEU A 233 16.16 -16.26 0.89
CA LEU A 233 14.99 -15.37 0.89
C LEU A 233 15.34 -13.89 0.75
N LYS A 234 16.63 -13.54 0.85
CA LYS A 234 17.13 -12.16 0.82
C LYS A 234 16.50 -11.30 -0.29
N ALA A 235 16.50 -11.80 -1.53
CA ALA A 235 15.97 -11.06 -2.67
C ALA A 235 14.46 -10.76 -2.58
N PHE A 236 13.69 -11.59 -1.87
CA PHE A 236 12.27 -11.33 -1.64
C PHE A 236 12.07 -10.20 -0.63
N TYR A 237 12.82 -10.20 0.48
CA TYR A 237 12.78 -9.13 1.47
C TYR A 237 13.28 -7.80 0.92
N GLU A 238 14.36 -7.79 0.13
CA GLU A 238 14.88 -6.59 -0.53
C GLU A 238 13.86 -5.92 -1.47
N GLY A 239 12.82 -6.65 -1.89
CA GLY A 239 11.73 -6.10 -2.70
C GLY A 239 10.84 -5.09 -1.99
N TRP A 240 10.84 -5.06 -0.64
CA TRP A 240 9.95 -4.21 0.16
C TRP A 240 10.52 -3.73 1.50
N ALA A 241 11.52 -4.41 2.06
CA ALA A 241 12.09 -4.06 3.35
C ALA A 241 12.91 -2.77 3.30
N ASN A 242 12.83 -2.00 4.39
CA ASN A 242 13.73 -0.87 4.65
C ASN A 242 15.18 -1.36 4.71
N LYS A 243 16.12 -0.59 4.16
CA LYS A 243 17.55 -0.91 4.11
C LYS A 243 18.19 -1.09 5.49
N ASP A 244 17.65 -0.43 6.52
CA ASP A 244 18.12 -0.51 7.90
C ASP A 244 17.54 -1.72 8.65
N ALA A 245 16.62 -2.49 8.04
CA ALA A 245 16.02 -3.68 8.63
C ALA A 245 16.80 -4.95 8.20
N PRO A 246 17.58 -5.60 9.09
CA PRO A 246 18.34 -6.79 8.74
C PRO A 246 17.41 -7.95 8.36
N VAL A 247 17.72 -8.63 7.25
CA VAL A 247 16.93 -9.75 6.73
C VAL A 247 16.81 -10.88 7.76
N GLU A 248 17.84 -11.11 8.57
CA GLU A 248 17.86 -12.09 9.65
C GLU A 248 16.72 -11.87 10.64
N LYS A 249 16.50 -10.61 11.04
CA LYS A 249 15.43 -10.23 11.97
C LYS A 249 14.06 -10.34 11.30
N LEU A 250 13.95 -10.00 10.02
CA LEU A 250 12.70 -10.13 9.27
C LEU A 250 12.30 -11.59 9.09
N VAL A 251 13.25 -12.47 8.73
CA VAL A 251 13.03 -13.93 8.68
C VAL A 251 12.55 -14.45 10.03
N GLN A 252 13.15 -14.00 11.13
CA GLN A 252 12.69 -14.38 12.46
C GLN A 252 11.26 -13.87 12.73
N ALA A 253 10.96 -12.61 12.39
CA ALA A 253 9.66 -11.98 12.61
C ALA A 253 8.52 -12.62 11.80
N THR A 254 8.80 -13.14 10.59
CA THR A 254 7.80 -13.83 9.76
C THR A 254 7.71 -15.34 10.02
N THR A 255 8.55 -15.90 10.89
CA THR A 255 8.55 -17.34 11.15
C THR A 255 7.39 -17.73 12.07
N ILE A 256 6.57 -18.68 11.63
CA ILE A 256 5.53 -19.32 12.45
C ILE A 256 6.14 -20.56 13.15
N PRO A 257 6.21 -20.58 14.50
CA PRO A 257 6.76 -21.72 15.21
C PRO A 257 5.86 -22.95 15.09
N TYR A 258 6.46 -24.13 15.27
CA TYR A 258 5.68 -25.35 15.49
C TYR A 258 5.22 -25.43 16.95
N VAL A 259 3.91 -25.53 17.14
CA VAL A 259 3.31 -25.72 18.47
C VAL A 259 2.38 -26.93 18.40
N PRO A 260 2.69 -28.05 19.06
CA PRO A 260 1.93 -29.30 18.94
C PRO A 260 0.44 -29.17 19.22
N PHE A 261 0.05 -28.31 20.18
CA PHE A 261 -1.34 -28.07 20.56
C PHE A 261 -2.22 -27.63 19.37
N TRP A 262 -1.68 -26.82 18.46
CA TRP A 262 -2.40 -26.32 17.27
C TRP A 262 -2.41 -27.31 16.09
N SER A 263 -1.94 -28.55 16.29
CA SER A 263 -2.04 -29.61 15.29
C SER A 263 -3.34 -30.42 15.37
N PHE A 264 -4.21 -30.13 16.34
CA PHE A 264 -5.45 -30.88 16.57
C PHE A 264 -6.68 -30.06 16.19
N GLY A 265 -7.33 -30.47 15.09
CA GLY A 265 -8.56 -29.87 14.56
C GLY A 265 -8.36 -28.47 13.95
N GLU A 266 -9.41 -27.97 13.32
CA GLU A 266 -9.44 -26.70 12.60
C GLU A 266 -9.83 -25.56 13.56
N ARG A 267 -8.86 -25.18 14.40
CA ARG A 267 -9.02 -24.20 15.48
C ARG A 267 -8.39 -22.86 15.14
N ILE A 268 -8.98 -21.78 15.61
CA ILE A 268 -8.45 -20.42 15.41
C ILE A 268 -7.76 -19.96 16.70
N SER A 269 -6.43 -20.00 16.74
CA SER A 269 -5.64 -19.62 17.91
C SER A 269 -5.87 -18.18 18.33
N ALA A 270 -6.09 -17.26 17.39
CA ALA A 270 -6.43 -15.87 17.69
C ALA A 270 -7.72 -15.75 18.51
N VAL A 271 -8.68 -16.68 18.35
CA VAL A 271 -9.95 -16.71 19.10
C VAL A 271 -9.82 -17.45 20.42
N GLU A 272 -9.08 -18.56 20.44
CA GLU A 272 -9.09 -19.52 21.54
C GLU A 272 -7.95 -19.36 22.54
N ASP A 273 -6.80 -18.84 22.10
CA ASP A 273 -5.65 -18.60 22.95
C ASP A 273 -5.71 -17.21 23.58
N ARG A 274 -5.64 -17.17 24.91
CA ARG A 274 -5.58 -15.93 25.70
C ARG A 274 -4.18 -15.67 26.25
N SER A 275 -3.19 -16.49 25.89
CA SER A 275 -1.81 -16.28 26.34
C SER A 275 -1.15 -15.12 25.59
N PHE A 276 -0.39 -14.30 26.32
CA PHE A 276 0.37 -13.16 25.79
C PHE A 276 1.88 -13.48 25.71
N ASP A 277 2.25 -14.75 25.59
CA ASP A 277 3.65 -15.18 25.56
C ASP A 277 4.26 -14.97 24.17
N THR A 278 5.48 -14.45 24.11
CA THR A 278 6.34 -14.37 22.93
C THR A 278 6.61 -15.72 22.25
N SER A 279 6.49 -16.82 23.00
CA SER A 279 6.58 -18.19 22.45
C SER A 279 5.25 -18.68 21.85
N SER A 280 4.15 -17.95 22.05
CA SER A 280 2.85 -18.27 21.47
C SER A 280 2.88 -18.12 19.95
N ILE A 281 2.14 -19.00 19.29
CA ILE A 281 1.91 -18.91 17.84
C ILE A 281 1.25 -17.57 17.45
N ASN A 282 0.46 -16.98 18.35
CA ASN A 282 -0.20 -15.69 18.10
C ASN A 282 0.79 -14.54 17.98
N TYR A 283 1.95 -14.60 18.64
CA TYR A 283 3.00 -13.59 18.48
C TYR A 283 3.47 -13.48 17.01
N SER A 284 3.65 -14.61 16.34
CA SER A 284 3.98 -14.65 14.91
C SER A 284 2.79 -14.23 14.04
N MET A 285 1.57 -14.66 14.36
CA MET A 285 0.38 -14.31 13.58
C MET A 285 0.06 -12.81 13.62
N GLU A 286 0.18 -12.17 14.78
CA GLU A 286 0.07 -10.71 14.93
C GLU A 286 1.14 -9.98 14.14
N THR A 287 2.37 -10.49 14.12
CA THR A 287 3.46 -9.88 13.35
C THR A 287 3.17 -9.94 11.85
N ILE A 288 2.66 -11.08 11.36
CA ILE A 288 2.27 -11.25 9.96
C ILE A 288 1.06 -10.37 9.63
N ALA A 289 0.04 -10.33 10.49
CA ALA A 289 -1.11 -9.45 10.32
C ALA A 289 -0.70 -7.98 10.28
N ALA A 290 0.23 -7.55 11.14
CA ALA A 290 0.77 -6.18 11.13
C ALA A 290 1.56 -5.88 9.86
N LEU A 291 2.37 -6.83 9.37
CA LEU A 291 3.04 -6.70 8.08
C LEU A 291 2.03 -6.50 6.96
N LEU A 292 0.92 -7.24 6.93
CA LEU A 292 -0.13 -7.03 5.92
C LEU A 292 -0.85 -5.69 6.09
N ALA A 293 -1.17 -5.29 7.33
CA ALA A 293 -1.79 -4.00 7.65
C ALA A 293 -0.97 -2.81 7.11
N HIS A 294 0.35 -2.87 7.32
CA HIS A 294 1.34 -1.90 6.80
C HIS A 294 1.73 -2.13 5.34
N ARG A 295 1.11 -3.10 4.64
CA ARG A 295 1.42 -3.47 3.25
C ARG A 295 2.92 -3.75 3.02
N LEU A 296 3.53 -4.44 3.98
CA LEU A 296 4.96 -4.76 4.09
C LEU A 296 5.88 -3.54 4.28
N GLY A 297 5.31 -2.37 4.57
CA GLY A 297 6.03 -1.15 4.90
C GLY A 297 6.54 -1.10 6.34
N GLN A 298 7.23 0.01 6.66
CA GLN A 298 7.68 0.37 8.01
C GLN A 298 8.54 -0.69 8.72
N THR A 299 9.26 -1.54 7.97
CA THR A 299 9.97 -2.69 8.56
C THR A 299 11.14 -2.32 9.48
N ARG A 300 11.62 -1.07 9.41
CA ARG A 300 12.58 -0.52 10.37
C ARG A 300 11.98 -0.51 11.78
N LEU A 301 10.74 -0.01 11.90
CA LEU A 301 10.02 -0.01 13.18
C LEU A 301 9.79 -1.44 13.68
N LEU A 302 9.43 -2.39 12.81
CA LEU A 302 9.29 -3.80 13.20
C LEU A 302 10.57 -4.37 13.84
N VAL A 303 11.73 -4.01 13.29
CA VAL A 303 13.04 -4.47 13.75
C VAL A 303 13.50 -3.77 15.04
N GLU A 304 13.13 -2.51 15.21
CA GLU A 304 13.45 -1.69 16.38
C GLU A 304 12.52 -1.99 17.57
N SER A 305 11.21 -2.08 17.32
CA SER A 305 10.16 -2.32 18.30
C SER A 305 8.93 -3.00 17.67
N ARG A 306 8.87 -4.33 17.78
CA ARG A 306 7.76 -5.14 17.25
C ARG A 306 6.42 -4.76 17.87
N ASP A 307 6.38 -4.47 19.16
CA ASP A 307 5.12 -4.12 19.85
C ASP A 307 4.58 -2.77 19.39
N GLU A 308 5.46 -1.79 19.12
CA GLU A 308 5.05 -0.51 18.53
C GLU A 308 4.57 -0.70 17.08
N TYR A 309 5.24 -1.56 16.31
CA TYR A 309 4.84 -1.89 14.94
C TYR A 309 3.44 -2.53 14.87
N VAL A 310 3.18 -3.52 15.73
CA VAL A 310 1.87 -4.17 15.85
C VAL A 310 0.83 -3.19 16.38
N GLY A 311 1.16 -2.39 17.39
CA GLY A 311 0.26 -1.36 17.92
C GLY A 311 -0.14 -0.34 16.85
N ALA A 312 0.80 0.10 16.01
CA ALA A 312 0.52 1.00 14.88
C ALA A 312 -0.45 0.35 13.87
N ALA A 313 -0.23 -0.93 13.54
CA ALA A 313 -1.13 -1.69 12.67
C ALA A 313 -2.55 -1.81 13.24
N GLN A 314 -2.69 -2.03 14.55
CA GLN A 314 -3.97 -2.09 15.23
C GLN A 314 -4.75 -0.78 15.13
N ARG A 315 -4.05 0.35 15.21
CA ARG A 315 -4.66 1.68 15.11
C ARG A 315 -5.09 2.01 13.68
N LEU A 316 -4.40 1.51 12.66
CA LEU A 316 -4.78 1.71 11.24
C LEU A 316 -6.17 1.14 10.90
N GLY A 317 -6.54 0.00 11.50
CA GLY A 317 -7.82 -0.66 11.21
C GLY A 317 -9.01 -0.02 11.94
N ARG A 318 -8.76 0.80 12.96
CA ARG A 318 -9.83 1.43 13.72
C ARG A 318 -10.42 2.59 12.92
N PRO A 319 -11.76 2.74 12.90
CA PRO A 319 -12.36 3.92 12.30
C PRO A 319 -11.78 5.17 12.96
N SER A 320 -11.39 6.15 12.14
CA SER A 320 -10.98 7.49 12.61
C SER A 320 -12.23 8.23 13.12
N GLU A 321 -12.73 7.80 14.27
CA GLU A 321 -13.60 8.64 15.08
C GLU A 321 -12.72 9.73 15.68
N ASN A 322 -13.09 11.00 15.45
CA ASN A 322 -12.38 12.12 16.04
C ASN A 322 -12.52 12.04 17.57
N SER A 323 -11.51 11.42 18.20
CA SER A 323 -11.56 10.98 19.58
C SER A 323 -10.38 11.52 20.36
N VAL A 324 -10.64 11.90 21.61
CA VAL A 324 -9.67 12.54 22.49
C VAL A 324 -9.57 11.76 23.80
N PHE A 325 -8.37 11.37 24.19
CA PHE A 325 -8.07 10.96 25.56
C PHE A 325 -7.63 12.18 26.36
N ILE A 326 -8.27 12.42 27.52
CA ILE A 326 -7.90 13.51 28.43
C ILE A 326 -7.29 12.90 29.70
N SER A 327 -5.99 13.14 29.92
CA SER A 327 -5.27 12.78 31.16
C SER A 327 -5.17 14.00 32.09
N TYR A 328 -5.49 13.79 33.36
CA TYR A 328 -5.61 14.83 34.38
C TYR A 328 -5.44 14.23 35.78
N SER A 329 -4.95 15.01 36.75
CA SER A 329 -4.94 14.59 38.16
C SER A 329 -6.28 14.76 38.85
N THR A 330 -6.50 14.04 39.95
CA THR A 330 -7.75 14.05 40.72
C THR A 330 -8.25 15.46 41.07
N GLU A 331 -7.35 16.41 41.34
CA GLU A 331 -7.68 17.80 41.66
C GLU A 331 -8.26 18.57 40.45
N ASN A 332 -7.95 18.14 39.23
CA ASN A 332 -8.37 18.78 37.98
C ASN A 332 -9.61 18.09 37.35
N ARG A 333 -10.24 17.14 38.06
CA ARG A 333 -11.38 16.35 37.57
C ARG A 333 -12.56 17.21 37.09
N ASP A 334 -12.89 18.27 37.82
CA ASP A 334 -14.04 19.12 37.46
C ASP A 334 -13.81 19.88 36.15
N ALA A 335 -12.58 20.36 35.93
CA ALA A 335 -12.20 21.00 34.67
C ALA A 335 -12.23 19.98 33.51
N ALA A 336 -11.68 18.79 33.71
CA ALA A 336 -11.71 17.71 32.73
C ALA A 336 -13.14 17.34 32.32
N ARG A 337 -14.06 17.18 33.29
CA ARG A 337 -15.48 16.86 33.03
C ARG A 337 -16.19 17.96 32.24
N GLN A 338 -15.90 19.23 32.53
CA GLN A 338 -16.48 20.35 31.78
C GLN A 338 -16.00 20.37 30.33
N ILE A 339 -14.70 20.19 30.09
CA ILE A 339 -14.12 20.07 28.75
C ILE A 339 -14.74 18.88 28.00
N THR A 340 -14.85 17.72 28.66
CA THR A 340 -15.47 16.52 28.08
C THR A 340 -16.91 16.76 27.64
N ASN A 341 -17.76 17.30 28.52
CA ASN A 341 -19.15 17.59 28.18
C ASN A 341 -19.24 18.56 27.00
N SER A 342 -18.34 19.53 26.94
CA SER A 342 -18.28 20.53 25.89
C SER A 342 -17.84 19.94 24.54
N LEU A 343 -16.82 19.09 24.52
CA LEU A 343 -16.35 18.35 23.35
C LEU A 343 -17.40 17.34 22.83
N MET A 344 -18.06 16.62 23.74
CA MET A 344 -19.14 15.69 23.38
C MET A 344 -20.32 16.41 22.71
N ARG A 345 -20.70 17.62 23.18
CA ARG A 345 -21.70 18.46 22.49
C ARG A 345 -21.29 18.87 21.07
N ARG A 346 -19.99 18.86 20.77
CA ARG A 346 -19.40 19.17 19.45
C ARG A 346 -19.16 17.92 18.60
N GLY A 347 -19.65 16.75 19.04
CA GLY A 347 -19.55 15.49 18.31
C GLY A 347 -18.18 14.80 18.40
N VAL A 348 -17.34 15.20 19.36
CA VAL A 348 -16.03 14.55 19.61
C VAL A 348 -16.22 13.43 20.63
N SER A 349 -15.72 12.24 20.33
CA SER A 349 -15.70 11.12 21.27
C SER A 349 -14.61 11.37 22.32
N VAL A 350 -14.92 11.29 23.62
CA VAL A 350 -13.95 11.60 24.67
C VAL A 350 -13.81 10.43 25.62
N LEU A 351 -12.56 10.00 25.80
CA LEU A 351 -12.15 8.97 26.74
C LEU A 351 -11.59 9.65 27.99
N LEU A 352 -12.19 9.36 29.14
CA LEU A 352 -11.75 9.82 30.45
C LEU A 352 -11.17 8.65 31.25
N GLU A 353 -10.15 8.96 32.05
CA GLU A 353 -9.52 8.02 32.97
C GLU A 353 -10.46 7.53 34.10
N ASP A 354 -11.55 8.25 34.38
CA ASP A 354 -12.52 7.95 35.45
C ASP A 354 -13.34 6.64 35.24
N LEU A 355 -13.19 5.92 34.12
CA LEU A 355 -13.88 4.64 33.86
C LEU A 355 -13.17 3.46 34.54
N ARG A 356 -13.13 3.45 35.87
CA ARG A 356 -12.56 2.36 36.68
C ARG A 356 -13.54 1.18 36.78
N GLN A 357 -13.10 -0.03 36.43
CA GLN A 357 -13.70 -1.25 36.98
C GLN A 357 -12.93 -1.67 38.25
N PRO A 358 -13.60 -2.22 39.29
CA PRO A 358 -12.90 -2.63 40.52
C PRO A 358 -11.85 -3.72 40.22
N GLY A 359 -10.57 -3.43 40.47
CA GLY A 359 -9.46 -4.40 40.40
C GLY A 359 -8.45 -4.23 39.25
N GLU A 360 -8.64 -3.27 38.34
CA GLU A 360 -7.68 -2.99 37.25
C GLU A 360 -6.53 -2.04 37.69
N LEU A 361 -5.32 -2.27 37.19
CA LEU A 361 -4.14 -1.40 37.38
C LEU A 361 -4.26 -0.13 36.50
N GLU A 362 -3.89 1.05 37.02
CA GLU A 362 -4.04 2.36 36.33
C GLU A 362 -3.29 2.44 34.98
N ILE A 363 -2.14 1.77 34.86
CA ILE A 363 -1.33 1.72 33.62
C ILE A 363 -2.10 1.04 32.47
N ASP A 364 -2.95 0.04 32.77
CA ASP A 364 -3.67 -0.72 31.74
C ASP A 364 -4.84 0.07 31.16
N ILE A 365 -5.39 1.05 31.89
CA ILE A 365 -6.50 1.89 31.43
C ILE A 365 -5.98 2.97 30.49
N ALA A 366 -4.93 3.69 30.90
CA ALA A 366 -4.32 4.74 30.08
C ALA A 366 -3.74 4.17 28.78
N GLY A 367 -3.06 3.02 28.84
CA GLY A 367 -2.57 2.33 27.64
C GLY A 367 -3.68 1.99 26.65
N ARG A 368 -4.78 1.37 27.12
CA ARG A 368 -5.93 1.02 26.27
C ARG A 368 -6.63 2.27 25.71
N ALA A 369 -6.76 3.33 26.51
CA ALA A 369 -7.34 4.60 26.07
C ALA A 369 -6.46 5.31 25.02
N MET A 370 -5.14 5.22 25.15
CA MET A 370 -4.19 5.76 24.17
C MET A 370 -4.15 4.94 22.88
N GLU A 371 -4.40 3.63 22.93
CA GLU A 371 -4.56 2.82 21.73
C GLU A 371 -5.84 3.15 20.96
N THR A 372 -6.90 3.59 21.65
CA THR A 372 -8.20 3.89 21.02
C THR A 372 -8.33 5.35 20.60
N ALA A 373 -7.80 6.30 21.37
CA ALA A 373 -7.94 7.72 21.10
C ALA A 373 -7.04 8.20 19.96
N THR A 374 -7.60 9.01 19.04
CA THR A 374 -6.83 9.66 17.97
C THR A 374 -5.91 10.75 18.53
N HIS A 375 -6.42 11.60 19.41
CA HIS A 375 -5.71 12.74 19.98
C HIS A 375 -5.56 12.63 21.50
N PHE A 376 -4.56 13.32 22.05
CA PHE A 376 -4.28 13.32 23.48
C PHE A 376 -4.22 14.74 24.04
N VAL A 377 -5.01 14.98 25.08
CA VAL A 377 -5.04 16.23 25.85
C VAL A 377 -4.49 15.96 27.24
N LEU A 378 -3.52 16.77 27.65
CA LEU A 378 -2.95 16.72 28.99
C LEU A 378 -3.34 17.99 29.75
N LEU A 379 -4.01 17.85 30.90
CA LEU A 379 -4.38 18.97 31.76
C LEU A 379 -3.43 19.07 32.95
N PHE A 380 -2.47 20.00 32.89
CA PHE A 380 -1.41 20.15 33.88
C PHE A 380 -1.70 21.25 34.91
N GLY A 381 -1.91 20.84 36.16
CA GLY A 381 -2.16 21.69 37.32
C GLY A 381 -0.96 21.86 38.24
N ARG A 382 -1.15 22.61 39.33
CA ARG A 382 -0.10 22.93 40.30
C ARG A 382 0.53 21.70 40.97
N SER A 383 -0.27 20.67 41.23
CA SER A 383 0.14 19.44 41.90
C SER A 383 0.84 18.45 40.96
N ASP A 384 0.92 18.74 39.66
CA ASP A 384 1.33 17.77 38.64
C ASP A 384 2.82 17.78 38.32
N ARG A 385 3.60 18.70 38.92
CA ARG A 385 5.04 18.85 38.70
C ARG A 385 5.81 17.53 38.79
N ASP A 386 5.54 16.76 39.84
CA ASP A 386 6.21 15.47 40.11
C ASP A 386 5.29 14.27 39.82
N ASN A 387 4.19 14.48 39.09
CA ASN A 387 3.24 13.44 38.74
C ASN A 387 3.81 12.57 37.61
N LYS A 388 4.41 11.44 38.01
CA LYS A 388 5.08 10.50 37.10
C LYS A 388 4.11 9.90 36.08
N PHE A 389 2.89 9.59 36.50
CA PHE A 389 1.88 8.98 35.62
C PHE A 389 1.58 9.87 34.41
N MET A 390 1.29 11.15 34.63
CA MET A 390 1.03 12.11 33.55
C MET A 390 2.22 12.30 32.61
N SER A 391 3.43 12.20 33.15
CA SER A 391 4.66 12.25 32.35
C SER A 391 4.85 10.99 31.50
N ASP A 392 4.52 9.82 32.05
CA ASP A 392 4.62 8.53 31.37
C ASP A 392 3.55 8.41 30.28
N ASP A 393 2.33 8.86 30.55
CA ASP A 393 1.24 9.02 29.58
C ASP A 393 1.68 9.85 28.37
N ALA A 394 2.17 11.07 28.61
CA ALA A 394 2.60 11.95 27.53
C ALA A 394 3.72 11.33 26.69
N ARG A 395 4.68 10.65 27.33
CA ARG A 395 5.76 9.93 26.62
C ARG A 395 5.24 8.76 25.81
N LEU A 396 4.32 7.98 26.36
CA LEU A 396 3.71 6.84 25.68
C LEU A 396 2.97 7.29 24.42
N PHE A 397 2.12 8.31 24.52
CA PHE A 397 1.38 8.86 23.39
C PHE A 397 2.32 9.40 22.30
N MET A 398 3.30 10.24 22.66
CA MET A 398 4.23 10.82 21.67
C MET A 398 5.01 9.75 20.92
N ARG A 399 5.45 8.69 21.63
CA ARG A 399 6.13 7.55 21.01
C ARG A 399 5.23 6.81 20.02
N GLN A 400 3.98 6.55 20.39
CA GLN A 400 3.01 5.91 19.49
C GLN A 400 2.70 6.80 18.28
N ALA A 401 2.45 8.09 18.51
CA ALA A 401 2.14 9.06 17.46
C ALA A 401 3.27 9.24 16.44
N ALA A 402 4.54 9.10 16.87
CA ALA A 402 5.69 9.14 15.96
C ALA A 402 5.76 7.93 15.01
N SER A 403 5.10 6.83 15.37
CA SER A 403 5.08 5.56 14.64
C SER A 403 3.80 5.36 13.82
N ASP A 404 2.82 6.26 13.93
CA ASP A 404 1.51 6.14 13.27
C ASP A 404 1.50 6.85 11.91
N GLU A 405 0.81 6.29 10.91
CA GLU A 405 0.64 6.95 9.60
C GLU A 405 -0.40 8.07 9.64
N VAL A 406 -1.32 8.01 10.59
CA VAL A 406 -2.37 9.01 10.80
C VAL A 406 -1.85 10.07 11.77
N GLU A 407 -2.09 11.34 11.44
CA GLU A 407 -1.66 12.46 12.29
C GLU A 407 -2.43 12.47 13.62
N ARG A 408 -1.69 12.38 14.72
CA ARG A 408 -2.21 12.42 16.09
C ARG A 408 -1.70 13.67 16.80
N GLN A 409 -2.60 14.40 17.44
CA GLN A 409 -2.27 15.69 18.07
C GLN A 409 -2.08 15.50 19.58
N PHE A 410 -0.95 15.98 20.08
CA PHE A 410 -0.72 16.16 21.50
C PHE A 410 -1.01 17.62 21.89
N ILE A 411 -1.98 17.84 22.77
CA ILE A 411 -2.51 19.17 23.12
C ILE A 411 -2.39 19.38 24.63
N PRO A 412 -1.27 19.92 25.13
CA PRO A 412 -1.12 20.23 26.54
C PRO A 412 -1.84 21.54 26.90
N PHE A 413 -2.54 21.55 28.04
CA PHE A 413 -3.09 22.75 28.68
C PHE A 413 -2.53 22.92 30.08
N VAL A 414 -2.14 24.15 30.42
CA VAL A 414 -1.71 24.55 31.75
C VAL A 414 -2.88 25.23 32.46
N LEU A 415 -3.28 24.72 33.62
CA LEU A 415 -4.34 25.34 34.42
C LEU A 415 -3.88 26.69 35.02
N PRO A 416 -4.80 27.64 35.34
CA PRO A 416 -4.44 28.99 35.81
C PRO A 416 -3.58 29.02 37.07
N ASN A 417 -3.69 27.97 37.88
CA ASN A 417 -3.00 27.81 39.16
C ASN A 417 -1.61 27.15 39.01
N ALA A 418 -1.22 26.74 37.81
CA ALA A 418 0.03 26.06 37.53
C ALA A 418 1.10 27.02 37.00
N VAL A 419 2.37 26.71 37.30
CA VAL A 419 3.53 27.48 36.85
C VAL A 419 4.10 26.82 35.60
N PRO A 420 4.08 27.46 34.41
CA PRO A 420 4.53 26.81 33.16
C PRO A 420 5.99 26.33 33.18
N GLN A 421 6.85 26.95 34.00
CA GLN A 421 8.24 26.52 34.17
C GLN A 421 8.37 25.15 34.87
N GLU A 422 7.34 24.73 35.60
CA GLU A 422 7.28 23.45 36.30
C GLU A 422 6.79 22.29 35.41
N LEU A 423 6.35 22.57 34.18
CA LEU A 423 6.06 21.53 33.20
C LEU A 423 7.29 20.63 32.97
N PRO A 424 7.08 19.32 32.72
CA PRO A 424 8.16 18.43 32.31
C PRO A 424 8.93 19.03 31.12
N SER A 425 10.26 18.93 31.15
CA SER A 425 11.14 19.59 30.17
C SER A 425 10.80 19.26 28.72
N PHE A 426 10.39 18.02 28.47
CA PHE A 426 9.97 17.57 27.14
C PHE A 426 8.63 18.16 26.69
N VAL A 427 7.70 18.45 27.62
CA VAL A 427 6.41 19.10 27.31
C VAL A 427 6.60 20.59 27.07
N ARG A 428 7.57 21.24 27.74
CA ARG A 428 7.87 22.67 27.54
C ARG A 428 8.29 23.03 26.11
N GLN A 429 8.73 22.04 25.33
CA GLN A 429 9.06 22.22 23.91
C GLN A 429 7.83 22.24 22.99
N TYR A 430 6.66 21.86 23.51
CA TYR A 430 5.39 21.86 22.78
C TYR A 430 4.61 23.17 23.00
N ARG A 431 3.76 23.53 22.04
CA ARG A 431 2.81 24.63 22.19
C ARG A 431 1.66 24.23 23.11
N TYR A 432 1.69 24.72 24.35
CA TYR A 432 0.61 24.53 25.32
C TYR A 432 -0.39 25.69 25.28
N GLY A 433 -1.65 25.39 25.58
CA GLY A 433 -2.69 26.38 25.88
C GLY A 433 -2.67 26.74 27.38
N ILE A 434 -3.16 27.93 27.73
CA ILE A 434 -3.47 28.28 29.11
C ILE A 434 -4.98 28.14 29.26
N LEU A 435 -5.42 27.31 30.20
CA LEU A 435 -6.84 27.03 30.44
C LEU A 435 -7.45 28.20 31.22
N HIS A 436 -7.98 29.22 30.55
CA HIS A 436 -8.69 30.31 31.24
C HIS A 436 -10.08 29.88 31.72
N ASP A 437 -10.81 29.19 30.84
CA ASP A 437 -12.09 28.56 31.13
C ASP A 437 -12.24 27.26 30.31
N PRO A 438 -13.00 26.26 30.81
CA PRO A 438 -13.19 24.98 30.13
C PRO A 438 -13.85 25.05 28.74
N GLU A 439 -14.71 26.03 28.48
CA GLU A 439 -15.43 26.13 27.20
C GLU A 439 -14.48 26.61 26.09
N THR A 440 -13.68 27.64 26.35
CA THR A 440 -12.64 28.13 25.43
C THR A 440 -11.58 27.06 25.15
N ALA A 441 -11.18 26.26 26.14
CA ALA A 441 -10.26 25.15 25.89
C ALA A 441 -10.89 24.06 25.02
N ALA A 442 -12.17 23.74 25.23
CA ALA A 442 -12.88 22.81 24.36
C ALA A 442 -12.97 23.33 22.92
N ASP A 443 -13.17 24.64 22.71
CA ASP A 443 -13.13 25.27 21.38
C ASP A 443 -11.74 25.16 20.74
N LEU A 444 -10.67 25.48 21.47
CA LEU A 444 -9.29 25.36 20.97
C LEU A 444 -8.91 23.91 20.65
N ILE A 445 -9.33 22.96 21.48
CA ILE A 445 -9.14 21.52 21.22
C ILE A 445 -9.89 21.15 19.95
N TRP A 446 -11.18 21.50 19.87
CA TRP A 446 -12.03 21.20 18.72
C TRP A 446 -11.46 21.80 17.44
N GLU A 447 -11.01 23.05 17.43
CA GLU A 447 -10.37 23.68 16.27
C GLU A 447 -9.08 22.98 15.84
N ARG A 448 -8.27 22.51 16.80
CA ARG A 448 -7.01 21.78 16.51
C ARG A 448 -7.24 20.38 15.97
N ILE A 449 -8.24 19.67 16.48
CA ILE A 449 -8.53 18.28 16.10
C ILE A 449 -9.57 18.18 14.99
N ARG A 450 -10.21 19.28 14.62
CA ARG A 450 -11.14 19.30 13.50
C ARG A 450 -10.36 18.91 12.26
N PRO A 451 -10.82 17.91 11.48
CA PRO A 451 -10.19 17.60 10.21
C PRO A 451 -10.14 18.88 9.39
N PRO A 452 -8.97 19.25 8.82
CA PRO A 452 -8.87 20.47 8.01
C PRO A 452 -9.98 20.47 6.98
N ALA A 453 -10.70 21.59 6.86
CA ALA A 453 -11.74 21.76 5.85
C ALA A 453 -11.17 21.28 4.51
N ALA A 454 -11.85 20.31 3.88
CA ALA A 454 -11.36 19.49 2.78
C ALA A 454 -10.40 20.22 1.83
N ALA A 455 -9.12 20.13 2.16
CA ALA A 455 -8.02 20.10 1.23
C ALA A 455 -7.26 18.84 1.62
N VAL A 456 -7.75 17.70 1.13
CA VAL A 456 -6.87 16.56 0.94
C VAL A 456 -5.76 17.10 0.05
N PRO A 457 -4.48 17.15 0.48
CA PRO A 457 -3.40 17.26 -0.47
C PRO A 457 -3.57 16.01 -1.33
N ASP A 458 -4.11 16.21 -2.53
CA ASP A 458 -4.19 15.13 -3.47
C ASP A 458 -2.73 14.81 -3.83
N ASN A 459 -2.14 13.82 -3.14
CA ASN A 459 -0.82 13.31 -3.48
C ASN A 459 -0.86 12.56 -4.83
N SER A 460 -2.05 12.40 -5.42
CA SER A 460 -2.25 12.05 -6.81
C SER A 460 -2.21 13.30 -7.71
N GLN A 461 -2.37 14.52 -7.19
CA GLN A 461 -2.31 15.74 -7.99
C GLN A 461 -0.93 16.40 -7.94
N LEU A 462 -0.24 16.41 -9.08
CA LEU A 462 0.94 17.23 -9.30
C LEU A 462 0.52 18.56 -9.93
N SER A 463 0.77 19.65 -9.20
CA SER A 463 0.61 21.01 -9.70
C SER A 463 1.97 21.55 -10.14
N LEU A 464 2.08 22.03 -11.37
CA LEU A 464 3.28 22.69 -11.89
C LEU A 464 2.97 24.13 -12.25
N ARG A 465 3.97 24.99 -12.07
CA ARG A 465 3.98 26.33 -12.64
C ARG A 465 5.24 26.49 -13.49
N VAL A 466 5.05 26.71 -14.78
CA VAL A 466 6.13 26.84 -15.77
C VAL A 466 6.31 28.30 -16.13
N THR A 467 7.50 28.83 -15.86
CA THR A 467 7.85 30.24 -16.12
C THR A 467 9.12 30.35 -16.96
N SER A 468 9.30 31.49 -17.63
CA SER A 468 10.54 31.86 -18.31
C SER A 468 11.37 32.84 -17.49
N ASP A 469 12.42 33.41 -18.10
CA ASP A 469 13.16 34.52 -17.51
C ASP A 469 12.24 35.70 -17.17
N GLY A 470 12.45 36.28 -15.98
CA GLY A 470 11.58 37.32 -15.42
C GLY A 470 10.28 36.80 -14.80
N ASP A 471 10.15 35.49 -14.58
CA ASP A 471 8.97 34.84 -13.96
C ASP A 471 7.67 34.98 -14.78
N ILE A 472 7.83 35.20 -16.09
CA ILE A 472 6.74 35.29 -17.05
C ILE A 472 6.16 33.88 -17.30
N PRO A 473 4.83 33.67 -17.19
CA PRO A 473 4.22 32.38 -17.48
C PRO A 473 4.48 31.86 -18.90
N VAL A 474 4.81 30.58 -19.03
CA VAL A 474 4.92 29.90 -20.33
C VAL A 474 3.60 29.19 -20.62
N VAL A 475 2.87 29.69 -21.61
CA VAL A 475 1.54 29.21 -22.00
C VAL A 475 1.68 28.04 -22.98
N ARG A 476 0.85 26.98 -22.85
CA ARG A 476 0.83 25.79 -23.72
C ARG A 476 2.15 24.99 -23.76
N ALA A 477 2.96 25.02 -22.70
CA ALA A 477 4.06 24.08 -22.53
C ALA A 477 3.50 22.65 -22.36
N GLN A 478 4.06 21.69 -23.08
CA GLN A 478 3.78 20.27 -22.90
C GLN A 478 4.38 19.81 -21.59
N VAL A 479 3.57 19.15 -20.76
CA VAL A 479 4.01 18.53 -19.52
C VAL A 479 3.62 17.05 -19.57
N CYS A 480 4.60 16.17 -19.36
CA CYS A 480 4.39 14.73 -19.32
C CYS A 480 4.99 14.16 -18.03
N ALA A 481 4.17 13.50 -17.22
CA ALA A 481 4.66 12.62 -16.17
C ALA A 481 4.89 11.23 -16.76
N LEU A 482 6.15 10.81 -16.82
CA LEU A 482 6.57 9.52 -17.37
C LEU A 482 6.94 8.58 -16.21
N ALA A 483 6.21 7.48 -16.08
CA ALA A 483 6.47 6.46 -15.08
C ALA A 483 7.57 5.48 -15.51
N ASP A 484 8.19 4.80 -14.55
CA ASP A 484 9.23 3.79 -14.81
C ASP A 484 8.72 2.59 -15.64
N ASN A 485 7.41 2.32 -15.61
CA ASN A 485 6.76 1.28 -16.43
C ASN A 485 6.44 1.75 -17.87
N GLY A 486 6.82 2.99 -18.24
CA GLY A 486 6.59 3.56 -19.57
C GLY A 486 5.17 4.12 -19.80
N THR A 487 4.31 4.15 -18.78
CA THR A 487 3.03 4.86 -18.85
C THR A 487 3.23 6.36 -18.73
N VAL A 488 2.34 7.13 -19.37
CA VAL A 488 2.42 8.59 -19.41
C VAL A 488 1.11 9.25 -19.04
N ILE A 489 1.23 10.39 -18.37
CA ILE A 489 0.12 11.30 -18.09
C ILE A 489 0.52 12.66 -18.66
N GLU A 490 -0.30 13.19 -19.55
CA GLU A 490 0.01 14.41 -20.31
C GLU A 490 -0.93 15.55 -19.91
N SER A 491 -0.38 16.76 -19.93
CA SER A 491 -1.10 18.01 -19.69
C SER A 491 -0.41 19.15 -20.44
N THR A 492 -1.07 20.29 -20.52
CA THR A 492 -0.51 21.50 -21.12
C THR A 492 -0.76 22.68 -20.20
N THR A 493 0.20 23.60 -20.11
CA THR A 493 0.04 24.78 -19.26
C THR A 493 -1.04 25.74 -19.78
N ASP A 494 -1.78 26.34 -18.84
CA ASP A 494 -2.78 27.37 -19.10
C ASP A 494 -2.16 28.77 -19.34
N THR A 495 -2.98 29.80 -19.37
CA THR A 495 -2.56 31.21 -19.56
C THR A 495 -1.70 31.75 -18.43
N ASP A 496 -1.79 31.16 -17.24
CA ASP A 496 -1.00 31.53 -16.06
C ASP A 496 0.23 30.63 -15.89
N GLY A 497 0.50 29.77 -16.88
CA GLY A 497 1.64 28.86 -16.90
C GLY A 497 1.45 27.66 -15.97
N ASN A 498 0.24 27.40 -15.49
CA ASN A 498 -0.02 26.30 -14.58
C ASN A 498 -0.44 25.05 -15.35
N ALA A 499 0.03 23.89 -14.90
CA ALA A 499 -0.43 22.59 -15.38
C ALA A 499 -0.74 21.69 -14.18
N THR A 500 -1.78 20.88 -14.32
CA THR A 500 -2.15 19.89 -13.33
C THR A 500 -2.11 18.51 -13.97
N LEU A 501 -1.53 17.55 -13.26
CA LEU A 501 -1.49 16.14 -13.63
C LEU A 501 -2.02 15.30 -12.48
N LYS A 502 -2.80 14.26 -12.79
CA LYS A 502 -3.28 13.30 -11.81
C LYS A 502 -2.43 12.02 -11.85
N LEU A 503 -1.33 12.03 -11.12
CA LEU A 503 -0.42 10.91 -10.87
C LEU A 503 -1.10 9.73 -10.18
N VAL A 504 -0.62 8.51 -10.46
CA VAL A 504 -1.02 7.31 -9.73
C VAL A 504 -0.18 7.19 -8.46
N THR A 505 -0.85 7.06 -7.30
CA THR A 505 -0.18 6.95 -6.00
C THR A 505 0.68 5.67 -5.94
N GLY A 506 1.91 5.80 -5.43
CA GLY A 506 2.86 4.68 -5.32
C GLY A 506 3.71 4.45 -6.58
N THR A 507 3.47 5.20 -7.66
CA THR A 507 4.28 5.16 -8.88
C THR A 507 5.35 6.25 -8.86
N SER A 508 6.59 5.89 -9.21
CA SER A 508 7.67 6.85 -9.43
C SER A 508 7.54 7.48 -10.81
N TYR A 509 7.68 8.80 -10.89
CA TYR A 509 7.59 9.55 -12.14
C TYR A 509 8.83 10.45 -12.33
N GLN A 510 9.22 10.63 -13.58
CA GLN A 510 10.00 11.78 -14.02
C GLN A 510 9.11 12.72 -14.82
N ILE A 511 9.23 14.03 -14.61
CA ILE A 511 8.43 15.02 -15.31
C ILE A 511 9.23 15.62 -16.45
N LEU A 512 8.69 15.53 -17.64
CA LEU A 512 9.21 16.13 -18.86
C LEU A 512 8.42 17.40 -19.15
N VAL A 513 9.13 18.49 -19.43
CA VAL A 513 8.53 19.76 -19.85
C VAL A 513 9.17 20.19 -21.17
N ALA A 514 8.34 20.51 -22.15
CA ALA A 514 8.78 20.95 -23.47
C ALA A 514 7.91 22.09 -24.00
N HIS A 515 8.47 22.94 -24.86
CA HIS A 515 7.74 23.99 -25.56
C HIS A 515 8.45 24.35 -26.86
N PRO A 516 7.74 24.66 -27.95
CA PRO A 516 8.35 25.05 -29.23
C PRO A 516 9.33 26.25 -29.26
N GLU A 517 9.45 26.99 -28.16
CA GLU A 517 10.28 28.21 -28.05
C GLU A 517 11.29 28.15 -26.89
N PHE A 518 11.35 27.00 -26.21
CA PHE A 518 12.19 26.83 -25.02
C PHE A 518 12.88 25.48 -25.05
N SER A 519 14.06 25.41 -24.43
CA SER A 519 14.74 24.12 -24.21
C SER A 519 13.95 23.26 -23.23
N SER A 520 13.98 21.95 -23.43
CA SER A 520 13.30 20.99 -22.57
C SER A 520 13.89 20.93 -21.16
N LYS A 521 13.13 20.35 -20.23
CA LYS A 521 13.57 20.08 -18.86
C LYS A 521 13.05 18.74 -18.35
N ILE A 522 13.89 18.03 -17.61
CA ILE A 522 13.54 16.78 -16.92
C ILE A 522 13.65 17.03 -15.41
N ILE A 523 12.61 16.71 -14.66
CA ILE A 523 12.56 16.81 -13.20
C ILE A 523 12.39 15.41 -12.64
N LYS A 524 13.34 14.96 -11.80
CA LYS A 524 13.32 13.62 -11.20
C LYS A 524 12.97 13.63 -9.71
N ASP A 525 13.25 14.75 -9.03
CA ASP A 525 12.99 14.91 -7.61
C ASP A 525 11.89 15.93 -7.39
N PHE A 526 10.69 15.47 -7.03
CA PHE A 526 9.59 16.32 -6.62
C PHE A 526 8.76 15.64 -5.53
N THR A 527 8.02 16.42 -4.75
CA THR A 527 7.10 15.91 -3.73
C THR A 527 5.66 16.10 -4.24
N PRO A 528 4.90 15.02 -4.50
CA PRO A 528 3.49 15.12 -4.83
C PRO A 528 2.72 15.93 -3.77
N GLY A 529 1.68 16.66 -4.17
CA GLY A 529 0.94 17.57 -3.29
C GLY A 529 1.62 18.92 -3.01
N LYS A 530 2.87 19.15 -3.43
CA LYS A 530 3.50 20.49 -3.47
C LYS A 530 3.58 21.00 -4.91
N GLN A 531 3.40 22.31 -5.08
CA GLN A 531 3.57 22.95 -6.39
C GLN A 531 5.05 22.89 -6.82
N VAL A 532 5.31 22.38 -8.02
CA VAL A 532 6.64 22.33 -8.62
C VAL A 532 6.81 23.54 -9.55
N ASN A 533 7.77 24.40 -9.22
CA ASN A 533 8.10 25.55 -10.05
C ASN A 533 9.20 25.19 -11.06
N VAL A 534 8.89 25.30 -12.35
CA VAL A 534 9.76 24.93 -13.45
C VAL A 534 10.11 26.17 -14.26
N ARG A 535 11.35 26.63 -14.13
CA ARG A 535 11.86 27.70 -15.00
C ARG A 535 12.48 27.12 -16.27
N LEU A 536 11.93 27.48 -17.43
CA LEU A 536 12.48 27.21 -18.76
C LEU A 536 13.35 28.37 -19.23
N ARG A 537 14.42 28.05 -19.94
CA ARG A 537 15.31 29.06 -20.54
C ARG A 537 14.83 29.37 -21.95
N ARG A 538 14.56 30.64 -22.22
CA ARG A 538 14.20 31.08 -23.57
C ARG A 538 15.42 31.03 -24.47
N ASP A 539 15.27 30.45 -25.64
CA ASP A 539 16.27 30.47 -26.70
C ASP A 539 15.55 30.77 -28.02
N ARG A 540 15.96 31.85 -28.70
CA ARG A 540 15.26 32.33 -29.90
C ARG A 540 15.31 31.35 -31.07
N ARG A 541 16.20 30.35 -31.03
CA ARG A 541 16.40 29.39 -32.11
C ARG A 541 16.13 27.94 -31.71
N ARG A 542 15.96 27.67 -30.41
CA ARG A 542 15.75 26.32 -29.90
C ARG A 542 14.35 26.12 -29.35
N GLY A 543 13.69 25.09 -29.85
CA GLY A 543 12.46 24.56 -29.30
C GLY A 543 12.68 23.17 -28.73
N SER A 544 11.65 22.67 -28.07
CA SER A 544 11.59 21.29 -27.61
C SER A 544 10.21 20.69 -27.81
N LEU A 545 10.16 19.36 -27.87
CA LEU A 545 8.93 18.62 -28.10
C LEU A 545 8.94 17.28 -27.32
N ILE A 546 7.78 16.92 -26.78
CA ILE A 546 7.46 15.56 -26.32
C ILE A 546 6.62 14.90 -27.41
N ILE A 547 7.03 13.71 -27.84
CA ILE A 547 6.37 12.95 -28.90
C ILE A 547 6.00 11.55 -28.39
N GLN A 548 4.82 11.07 -28.81
CA GLN A 548 4.30 9.74 -28.48
C GLN A 548 4.31 8.86 -29.72
N SER A 549 5.36 8.06 -29.86
CA SER A 549 5.75 7.29 -31.05
C SER A 549 6.08 8.19 -32.25
N THR A 550 5.10 8.90 -32.80
CA THR A 550 5.30 9.78 -33.97
C THR A 550 5.17 11.24 -33.58
N GLY A 551 6.04 12.08 -34.12
CA GLY A 551 6.08 13.52 -33.84
C GLY A 551 6.34 14.37 -35.06
N TYR A 552 6.04 15.67 -34.92
CA TYR A 552 6.18 16.69 -35.96
C TYR A 552 6.85 17.90 -35.33
N ILE A 553 8.03 18.26 -35.83
CA ILE A 553 8.69 19.49 -35.40
C ILE A 553 7.98 20.66 -36.09
N PRO A 554 7.55 21.71 -35.37
CA PRO A 554 7.00 22.92 -35.97
C PRO A 554 7.90 23.46 -37.08
N ASP A 555 7.30 23.85 -38.21
CA ASP A 555 7.98 24.35 -39.41
C ASP A 555 8.91 23.35 -40.13
N LEU A 556 8.85 22.05 -39.81
CA LEU A 556 9.52 20.97 -40.54
C LEU A 556 8.48 20.04 -41.20
N ASN A 557 8.50 19.94 -42.52
CA ASN A 557 7.51 19.17 -43.28
C ASN A 557 7.82 17.67 -43.32
N GLY A 558 7.39 16.95 -42.29
CA GLY A 558 7.39 15.50 -42.29
C GLY A 558 7.19 14.95 -40.89
N ARG A 559 7.25 13.62 -40.76
CA ARG A 559 7.07 12.94 -39.47
C ARG A 559 8.32 12.22 -39.04
N LEU A 560 8.53 12.19 -37.73
CA LEU A 560 9.63 11.52 -37.05
C LEU A 560 9.07 10.42 -36.16
N ASN A 561 9.73 9.26 -36.13
CA ASN A 561 9.43 8.16 -35.22
C ASN A 561 10.75 7.61 -34.63
N PRO A 562 11.30 8.26 -33.59
CA PRO A 562 12.44 7.75 -32.85
C PRO A 562 12.05 6.51 -32.05
N ILE A 563 12.90 5.48 -32.11
CA ILE A 563 12.66 4.19 -31.48
C ILE A 563 13.91 3.77 -30.70
N ARG A 564 13.68 3.25 -29.50
CA ARG A 564 14.65 2.47 -28.74
C ARG A 564 14.12 1.06 -28.59
N ASP A 565 14.82 0.11 -29.19
CA ASP A 565 14.39 -1.28 -29.18
C ASP A 565 14.76 -2.00 -27.86
N THR A 566 14.28 -3.23 -27.73
CA THR A 566 14.56 -4.10 -26.56
C THR A 566 16.04 -4.45 -26.39
N SER A 567 16.87 -4.21 -27.41
CA SER A 567 18.32 -4.36 -27.36
C SER A 567 19.04 -3.04 -27.05
N ASN A 568 18.32 -2.01 -26.59
CA ASN A 568 18.81 -0.66 -26.31
C ASN A 568 19.42 0.08 -27.52
N ARG A 569 19.13 -0.35 -28.75
CA ARG A 569 19.58 0.37 -29.95
C ARG A 569 18.61 1.52 -30.23
N THR A 570 19.15 2.68 -30.57
CA THR A 570 18.38 3.88 -30.91
C THR A 570 18.48 4.17 -32.40
N TYR A 571 17.33 4.35 -33.02
CA TYR A 571 17.22 4.66 -34.44
C TYR A 571 15.93 5.42 -34.71
N ILE A 572 15.90 6.19 -35.79
CA ILE A 572 14.76 6.99 -36.18
C ILE A 572 14.26 6.53 -37.55
N TYR A 573 12.95 6.42 -37.70
CA TYR A 573 12.30 6.49 -39.00
C TYR A 573 11.83 7.91 -39.24
N ALA A 574 12.04 8.42 -40.45
CA ALA A 574 11.49 9.70 -40.86
C ALA A 574 10.82 9.56 -42.22
N ASP A 575 9.69 10.23 -42.40
CA ASP A 575 8.99 10.30 -43.69
C ASP A 575 8.95 11.75 -44.16
N ASN A 576 9.28 11.93 -45.45
CA ASN A 576 9.47 13.23 -46.10
C ASN A 576 10.58 14.11 -45.47
N ILE A 577 11.52 13.48 -44.75
CA ILE A 577 12.67 14.13 -44.10
C ILE A 577 13.92 13.31 -44.38
N ALA A 578 14.97 13.95 -44.88
CA ALA A 578 16.32 13.40 -44.95
C ALA A 578 16.99 13.53 -43.58
N VAL A 579 17.63 12.46 -43.11
CA VAL A 579 18.37 12.43 -41.83
C VAL A 579 19.86 12.28 -42.15
N ASP A 580 20.69 13.20 -41.66
CA ASP A 580 22.14 13.29 -41.91
C ASP A 580 22.51 13.07 -43.39
N ASP A 581 22.15 14.00 -44.26
CA ASP A 581 22.44 13.96 -45.71
C ASP A 581 21.83 12.73 -46.43
N GLY A 582 20.68 12.26 -45.95
CA GLY A 582 19.89 11.21 -46.64
C GLY A 582 20.38 9.79 -46.37
N LYS A 583 20.89 9.50 -45.16
CA LYS A 583 21.25 8.13 -44.76
C LYS A 583 20.07 7.15 -44.93
N PRO A 584 20.34 5.87 -45.29
CA PRO A 584 19.30 4.86 -45.41
C PRO A 584 18.54 4.66 -44.09
N GLN A 585 17.21 4.66 -44.17
CA GLN A 585 16.32 4.45 -43.02
C GLN A 585 16.26 2.97 -42.60
N PRO A 586 16.13 2.65 -41.30
CA PRO A 586 16.16 3.60 -40.17
C PRO A 586 17.58 4.11 -39.89
N VAL A 587 17.70 5.38 -39.53
CA VAL A 587 19.00 6.01 -39.23
C VAL A 587 19.33 5.88 -37.75
N GLN A 588 20.50 5.35 -37.42
CA GLN A 588 20.96 5.25 -36.03
C GLN A 588 21.37 6.62 -35.49
N PHE A 589 21.06 6.88 -34.23
CA PHE A 589 21.51 8.08 -33.51
C PHE A 589 22.02 7.71 -32.11
N GLN A 590 22.50 8.70 -31.36
CA GLN A 590 22.84 8.53 -29.93
C GLN A 590 22.10 9.58 -29.11
N LEU A 591 21.65 9.20 -27.92
CA LEU A 591 21.08 10.17 -26.97
C LEU A 591 22.09 11.27 -26.64
N ASP A 592 21.58 12.48 -26.46
CA ASP A 592 22.34 13.70 -26.19
C ASP A 592 23.38 14.08 -27.27
N ARG A 593 23.32 13.48 -28.47
CA ARG A 593 24.11 13.89 -29.63
C ARG A 593 23.23 14.47 -30.73
N PRO A 594 23.66 15.59 -31.36
CA PRO A 594 22.90 16.18 -32.45
C PRO A 594 23.00 15.36 -33.73
N PHE A 595 21.93 15.36 -34.50
CA PHE A 595 21.87 14.93 -35.91
C PHE A 595 21.03 15.91 -36.71
N ASN A 596 21.19 15.92 -38.03
CA ASN A 596 20.56 16.90 -38.91
C ASN A 596 19.34 16.33 -39.62
N LEU A 597 18.31 17.15 -39.77
CA LEU A 597 17.09 16.88 -40.51
C LEU A 597 16.94 17.93 -41.61
N GLU A 598 16.52 17.50 -42.80
CA GLU A 598 16.17 18.37 -43.92
C GLU A 598 14.83 17.91 -44.53
N ASP A 599 13.88 18.82 -44.67
CA ASP A 599 12.58 18.51 -45.29
C ASP A 599 12.56 18.76 -46.80
N SER A 600 11.42 18.45 -47.44
CA SER A 600 11.22 18.68 -48.88
C SER A 600 11.24 20.15 -49.32
N ALA A 601 11.15 21.09 -48.38
CA ALA A 601 11.23 22.54 -48.65
C ALA A 601 12.66 23.09 -48.48
N GLY A 602 13.63 22.25 -48.08
CA GLY A 602 15.02 22.63 -47.82
C GLY A 602 15.23 23.24 -46.44
N GLU A 603 14.24 23.14 -45.54
CA GLU A 603 14.36 23.62 -44.16
C GLU A 603 15.20 22.64 -43.36
N THR A 604 16.23 23.15 -42.69
CA THR A 604 17.21 22.33 -41.96
C THR A 604 17.14 22.55 -40.45
N PHE A 605 17.12 21.45 -39.70
CA PHE A 605 17.05 21.44 -38.24
C PHE A 605 18.12 20.53 -37.65
N SER A 606 18.78 20.98 -36.58
CA SER A 606 19.61 20.13 -35.73
C SER A 606 18.77 19.62 -34.57
N VAL A 607 18.73 18.30 -34.35
CA VAL A 607 17.90 17.66 -33.32
C VAL A 607 18.77 16.89 -32.34
N ILE A 608 18.47 17.04 -31.05
CA ILE A 608 19.07 16.28 -29.95
C ILE A 608 17.97 15.53 -29.22
N VAL A 609 17.99 14.20 -29.27
CA VAL A 609 17.08 13.37 -28.47
C VAL A 609 17.63 13.26 -27.05
N ARG A 610 16.88 13.76 -26.07
CA ARG A 610 17.25 13.79 -24.64
C ARG A 610 16.87 12.53 -23.89
N LEU A 611 15.72 11.97 -24.24
CA LEU A 611 15.17 10.81 -23.57
C LEU A 611 14.30 10.03 -24.53
N ILE A 612 14.38 8.70 -24.44
CA ILE A 612 13.43 7.78 -25.06
C ILE A 612 13.17 6.62 -24.10
N GLU A 613 11.91 6.52 -23.68
CA GLU A 613 11.43 5.46 -22.79
C GLU A 613 10.05 5.01 -23.28
N GLY A 614 9.91 3.71 -23.56
CA GLY A 614 8.72 3.16 -24.22
C GLY A 614 8.41 3.88 -25.54
N ARG A 615 7.26 4.54 -25.61
CA ARG A 615 6.81 5.32 -26.78
C ARG A 615 7.09 6.81 -26.66
N THR A 616 7.59 7.27 -25.52
CA THR A 616 7.75 8.69 -25.23
C THR A 616 9.16 9.12 -25.55
N THR A 617 9.29 10.14 -26.40
CA THR A 617 10.59 10.76 -26.71
C THR A 617 10.54 12.23 -26.35
N LEU A 618 11.56 12.71 -25.65
CA LEU A 618 11.83 14.13 -25.42
C LEU A 618 12.99 14.55 -26.32
N LEU A 619 12.79 15.58 -27.14
CA LEU A 619 13.84 16.11 -28.00
C LEU A 619 13.90 17.64 -27.92
N ASP A 620 15.11 18.16 -28.08
CA ASP A 620 15.36 19.57 -28.40
C ASP A 620 15.66 19.67 -29.91
N TYR A 621 15.26 20.78 -30.53
CA TYR A 621 15.59 21.08 -31.91
C TYR A 621 16.03 22.54 -32.06
N GLU A 622 16.92 22.78 -33.02
CA GLU A 622 17.39 24.10 -33.40
C GLU A 622 17.25 24.28 -34.90
N LYS A 623 16.53 25.32 -35.35
CA LYS A 623 16.45 25.65 -36.76
C LYS A 623 17.79 26.22 -37.22
N ALA A 624 18.40 25.62 -38.24
CA ALA A 624 19.67 26.11 -38.75
C ALA A 624 19.47 27.51 -39.36
N SER A 625 20.34 28.46 -39.02
CA SER A 625 20.34 29.74 -39.71
C SER A 625 20.88 29.55 -41.12
N ILE A 626 20.15 30.07 -42.12
CA ILE A 626 20.69 30.31 -43.45
C ILE A 626 21.90 31.23 -43.28
N GLU A 627 23.11 30.68 -43.32
CA GLU A 627 24.26 31.49 -43.71
C GLU A 627 23.98 31.89 -45.15
N VAL A 628 23.64 33.17 -45.34
CA VAL A 628 23.68 33.79 -46.66
C VAL A 628 25.13 33.62 -47.13
N ARG A 629 25.34 32.66 -48.05
CA ARG A 629 26.59 32.53 -48.78
C ARG A 629 26.86 33.78 -49.60
#